data_AF-A0A937FLU8-F1
#
_entry.id   AF-A0A937FLU8-F1
#
_cell.length_a   1.000
_cell.length_b   1.000
_cell.length_c   1.000
_cell.angle_alpha   90.00
_cell.angle_beta   90.00
_cell.angle_gamma   90.00
#
_symmetry.space_group_name_H-M   'P 1'
#
loop_
_entity.id
_entity.type
_entity.pdbx_description
1 polymer ?
#
loop_
_entity_poly.entity_id
_entity_poly.type
_entity_poly.pdbx_seq_one_letter_code
_entity_poly.pdbx_strand_id
1 'polypeptide(L)'
;MKRLIFALAAALTTGTATADGFVMGAGRWTCEQVLTIAAQAEGSEFEQLAGWLMGFWSHATFERETRFIDIVEDVGGRGIFDATMGECQRAPGDTQLYIVSRSMIENTK
;
A
#
# COMPACT_ATOMS: atom_id res chain seq x y z
N MET A 1 -2.20 -56.64 -17.50
CA MET A 1 -2.04 -55.68 -18.62
C MET A 1 -2.00 -54.27 -18.00
N LYS A 2 -0.81 -53.69 -17.85
CA LYS A 2 -0.24 -52.61 -18.70
C LYS A 2 -0.89 -51.24 -18.41
N ARG A 3 -0.35 -50.56 -17.40
CA ARG A 3 0.34 -49.23 -17.45
C ARG A 3 -0.53 -48.08 -17.99
N LEU A 4 -0.74 -47.05 -17.16
CA LEU A 4 -0.03 -45.77 -17.27
C LEU A 4 -0.42 -44.85 -16.11
N ILE A 5 0.59 -44.53 -15.30
CA ILE A 5 0.56 -43.55 -14.21
C ILE A 5 0.57 -42.17 -14.87
N PHE A 6 -0.55 -41.44 -14.79
CA PHE A 6 -0.53 -39.99 -15.04
C PHE A 6 -0.12 -39.29 -13.75
N ALA A 7 1.19 -39.29 -13.51
CA ALA A 7 1.82 -38.32 -12.62
C ALA A 7 1.80 -36.97 -13.36
N LEU A 8 0.67 -36.27 -13.31
CA LEU A 8 0.67 -34.85 -13.59
C LEU A 8 1.02 -34.16 -12.29
N ALA A 9 2.30 -33.78 -12.21
CA ALA A 9 2.78 -32.82 -11.23
C ALA A 9 1.92 -31.57 -11.34
N ALA A 10 0.92 -31.45 -10.45
CA ALA A 10 0.43 -30.16 -10.00
C ALA A 10 1.53 -29.55 -9.12
N ALA A 11 2.65 -29.25 -9.78
CA ALA A 11 3.69 -28.41 -9.23
C ALA A 11 3.04 -27.04 -9.03
N LEU A 12 2.70 -26.76 -7.77
CA LEU A 12 3.02 -25.50 -7.11
C LEU A 12 2.88 -24.28 -8.02
N THR A 13 1.64 -23.94 -8.36
CA THR A 13 1.27 -22.52 -8.43
C THR A 13 0.62 -22.13 -7.11
N THR A 14 1.30 -22.41 -6.00
CA THR A 14 1.33 -21.43 -4.91
C THR A 14 2.23 -20.29 -5.38
N GLY A 15 1.88 -19.63 -6.49
CA GLY A 15 2.26 -18.25 -6.66
C GLY A 15 1.67 -17.58 -5.44
N THR A 16 2.52 -17.03 -4.60
CA THR A 16 2.14 -16.36 -3.37
C THR A 16 1.08 -15.34 -3.73
N ALA A 17 -0.20 -15.70 -3.55
CA ALA A 17 -1.30 -14.77 -3.48
C ALA A 17 -1.20 -14.01 -2.15
N THR A 18 -0.01 -13.52 -1.80
CA THR A 18 0.13 -12.19 -1.26
C THR A 18 -0.09 -11.23 -2.43
N ALA A 19 -1.28 -11.32 -3.05
CA ALA A 19 -1.87 -10.16 -3.66
C ALA A 19 -2.09 -9.23 -2.47
N ASP A 20 -1.08 -8.43 -2.16
CA ASP A 20 -1.06 -7.47 -1.08
C ASP A 20 -2.43 -6.80 -1.07
N GLY A 21 -3.25 -7.03 -0.04
CA GLY A 21 -4.59 -6.42 0.05
C GLY A 21 -4.52 -4.90 -0.05
N PHE A 22 -3.34 -4.35 0.20
CA PHE A 22 -2.95 -2.97 0.03
C PHE A 22 -2.80 -2.52 -1.43
N VAL A 23 -2.45 -3.38 -2.39
CA VAL A 23 -2.48 -3.03 -3.83
C VAL A 23 -3.92 -2.84 -4.32
N MET A 24 -4.91 -3.36 -3.59
CA MET A 24 -6.33 -3.14 -3.89
C MET A 24 -6.83 -1.81 -3.31
N GLY A 25 -8.06 -1.41 -3.67
CA GLY A 25 -8.64 -0.14 -3.20
C GLY A 25 -7.89 1.08 -3.76
N ALA A 26 -7.56 2.05 -2.92
CA ALA A 26 -6.83 3.26 -3.32
C ALA A 26 -5.34 3.00 -3.61
N GLY A 27 -4.77 1.89 -3.15
CA GLY A 27 -3.35 1.59 -3.36
C GLY A 27 -2.94 1.43 -4.83
N ARG A 28 -3.87 1.04 -5.71
CA ARG A 28 -3.64 0.98 -7.17
C ARG A 28 -3.72 2.34 -7.87
N TRP A 29 -4.24 3.37 -7.21
CA TRP A 29 -4.36 4.69 -7.82
C TRP A 29 -2.98 5.26 -8.07
N THR A 30 -2.84 5.94 -9.20
CA THR A 30 -1.60 6.62 -9.56
C THR A 30 -1.43 7.89 -8.74
N CYS A 31 -0.21 8.37 -8.56
CA CYS A 31 0.04 9.62 -7.83
C CYS A 31 -0.68 10.81 -8.46
N GLU A 32 -0.81 10.86 -9.80
CA GLU A 32 -1.60 11.90 -10.46
C GLU A 32 -3.09 11.87 -10.04
N GLN A 33 -3.69 10.68 -10.01
CA GLN A 33 -5.07 10.49 -9.56
C GLN A 33 -5.21 10.85 -8.06
N VAL A 34 -4.28 10.37 -7.23
CA VAL A 34 -4.27 10.61 -5.79
C VAL A 34 -4.19 12.09 -5.46
N LEU A 35 -3.31 12.84 -6.13
CA LEU A 35 -3.17 14.28 -5.91
C LEU A 35 -4.44 15.03 -6.33
N THR A 36 -5.10 14.60 -7.40
CA THR A 36 -6.39 15.16 -7.83
C THR A 36 -7.48 14.90 -6.80
N ILE A 37 -7.56 13.70 -6.23
CA ILE A 37 -8.54 13.34 -5.20
C ILE A 37 -8.24 14.06 -3.88
N ALA A 38 -6.97 14.14 -3.48
CA ALA A 38 -6.55 14.82 -2.26
C ALA A 38 -6.89 16.31 -2.27
N ALA A 39 -6.80 16.96 -3.44
CA ALA A 39 -7.16 18.37 -3.62
C ALA A 39 -8.66 18.64 -3.41
N GLN A 40 -9.53 17.62 -3.53
CA GLN A 40 -10.97 17.77 -3.29
C GLN A 40 -11.28 17.91 -1.80
N ALA A 41 -10.46 17.31 -0.92
CA ALA A 41 -10.59 17.35 0.54
C ALA A 41 -11.92 16.83 1.13
N GLU A 42 -12.82 16.31 0.31
CA GLU A 42 -14.11 15.74 0.69
C GLU A 42 -14.60 14.75 -0.38
N GLY A 43 -15.63 13.96 -0.05
CA GLY A 43 -16.24 12.99 -0.95
C GLY A 43 -15.72 11.56 -0.79
N SER A 44 -16.44 10.61 -1.39
CA SER A 44 -16.21 9.17 -1.16
C SER A 44 -14.84 8.69 -1.63
N GLU A 45 -14.27 9.29 -2.68
CA GLU A 45 -12.92 8.96 -3.14
C GLU A 45 -11.84 9.47 -2.17
N PHE A 46 -12.03 10.67 -1.62
CA PHE A 46 -11.16 11.22 -0.59
C PHE A 46 -11.22 10.38 0.69
N GLU A 47 -12.41 9.98 1.13
CA GLU A 47 -12.59 9.11 2.29
C GLU A 47 -11.95 7.74 2.10
N GLN A 48 -12.05 7.17 0.88
CA GLN A 48 -11.35 5.93 0.52
C GLN A 48 -9.83 6.10 0.53
N LEU A 49 -9.31 7.22 0.04
CA LEU A 49 -7.88 7.54 0.08
C LEU A 49 -7.39 7.61 1.53
N ALA A 50 -8.05 8.41 2.36
CA ALA A 50 -7.69 8.60 3.75
C ALA A 50 -7.79 7.28 4.54
N GLY A 51 -8.87 6.53 4.37
CA GLY A 51 -9.06 5.24 5.02
C GLY A 51 -8.00 4.21 4.62
N TRP A 52 -7.67 4.14 3.33
CA TRP A 52 -6.63 3.24 2.83
C TRP A 52 -5.26 3.61 3.41
N LEU A 53 -4.90 4.91 3.43
CA LEU A 53 -3.63 5.38 3.99
C LEU A 53 -3.51 5.03 5.47
N MET A 54 -4.54 5.34 6.26
CA MET A 54 -4.52 5.00 7.69
C MET A 54 -4.44 3.50 7.92
N GLY A 55 -5.15 2.69 7.13
CA GLY A 55 -5.08 1.23 7.19
C GLY A 55 -3.69 0.69 6.86
N PHE A 56 -3.07 1.21 5.79
CA PHE A 56 -1.73 0.82 5.36
C PHE A 56 -0.68 1.11 6.43
N TRP A 57 -0.66 2.33 6.95
CA TRP A 57 0.31 2.75 7.97
C TRP A 57 0.08 2.04 9.30
N SER A 58 -1.18 1.83 9.71
CA SER A 58 -1.50 1.05 10.92
C SER A 58 -0.99 -0.39 10.81
N HIS A 59 -1.20 -1.04 9.66
CA HIS A 59 -0.69 -2.39 9.46
C HIS A 59 0.84 -2.44 9.57
N ALA A 60 1.53 -1.50 8.93
CA ALA A 60 2.98 -1.44 9.01
C ALA A 60 3.50 -1.14 10.42
N THR A 61 2.75 -0.43 11.26
CA THR A 61 3.10 -0.25 12.68
C THR A 61 2.99 -1.54 13.49
N PHE A 62 2.02 -2.40 13.18
CA PHE A 62 1.89 -3.70 13.86
C PHE A 62 3.02 -4.67 13.52
N GLU A 63 3.58 -4.59 12.32
CA GLU A 63 4.64 -5.49 11.86
C GLU A 63 6.05 -5.03 12.25
N ARG A 64 6.21 -3.85 12.85
CA ARG A 64 7.50 -3.19 13.08
C ARG A 64 7.82 -2.91 14.54
N GLU A 65 9.09 -2.61 14.80
CA GLU A 65 9.64 -2.31 16.13
C GLU A 65 9.03 -1.04 16.75
N THR A 66 9.04 -0.95 18.09
CA THR A 66 8.47 0.16 18.88
C THR A 66 8.85 1.55 18.38
N ARG A 67 10.10 1.75 17.93
CA ARG A 67 10.58 3.04 17.40
C ARG A 67 9.77 3.54 16.20
N PHE A 68 9.29 2.64 15.34
CA PHE A 68 8.48 3.03 14.18
C PHE A 68 7.06 3.42 14.60
N ILE A 69 6.51 2.76 15.61
CA ILE A 69 5.23 3.12 16.22
C ILE A 69 5.30 4.53 16.80
N ASP A 70 6.37 4.84 17.55
CA ASP A 70 6.59 6.18 18.14
C ASP A 70 6.62 7.28 17.06
N ILE A 71 7.27 7.03 15.90
CA ILE A 71 7.30 7.98 14.77
C ILE A 71 5.89 8.23 14.23
N VAL A 72 5.09 7.17 14.07
CA VAL A 72 3.73 7.29 13.53
C VAL A 72 2.78 7.97 14.53
N GLU A 73 2.93 7.69 15.82
CA GLU A 73 2.16 8.35 16.88
C GLU A 73 2.49 9.85 16.99
N ASP A 74 3.76 10.24 16.82
CA ASP A 74 4.21 11.64 16.84
C ASP A 74 3.74 12.43 15.60
N VAL A 75 3.79 11.81 14.41
CA VAL A 75 3.37 12.44 13.15
C VAL A 75 1.84 12.55 13.03
N GLY A 76 1.12 11.54 13.53
CA GLY A 76 -0.34 11.45 13.44
C GLY A 76 -0.89 11.27 12.01
N GLY A 77 -2.19 11.00 11.91
CA GLY A 77 -2.81 10.68 10.61
C GLY A 77 -2.76 11.82 9.58
N ARG A 78 -2.87 13.08 10.03
CA ARG A 78 -2.75 14.27 9.18
C ARG A 78 -1.33 14.38 8.60
N GLY A 79 -0.29 14.20 9.42
CA GLY A 79 1.09 14.29 8.99
C GLY A 79 1.46 13.17 8.00
N ILE A 80 0.96 11.94 8.23
CA ILE A 80 1.12 10.83 7.29
C ILE A 80 0.51 11.15 5.93
N PHE A 81 -0.71 11.68 5.93
CA PHE A 81 -1.40 12.08 4.72
C PHE A 81 -0.60 13.14 3.95
N ASP A 82 -0.23 14.23 4.62
CA ASP A 82 0.49 15.34 4.01
C ASP A 82 1.87 14.91 3.47
N ALA A 83 2.60 14.08 4.24
CA ALA A 83 3.88 13.51 3.80
C ALA A 83 3.71 12.61 2.57
N THR A 84 2.68 11.76 2.54
CA THR A 84 2.43 10.88 1.40
C THR A 84 2.08 11.66 0.14
N MET A 85 1.29 12.74 0.25
CA MET A 85 1.03 13.63 -0.88
C MET A 85 2.31 14.31 -1.37
N GLY A 86 3.17 14.75 -0.44
CA GLY A 86 4.47 15.33 -0.76
C GLY A 86 5.42 14.37 -1.49
N GLU A 87 5.38 13.07 -1.17
CA GLU A 87 6.12 12.04 -1.92
C GLU A 87 5.49 11.78 -3.29
N CYS A 88 4.16 11.71 -3.38
CA CYS A 88 3.49 11.56 -4.68
C CYS A 88 3.73 12.74 -5.63
N GLN A 89 3.92 13.97 -5.13
CA GLN A 89 4.31 15.12 -5.94
C GLN A 89 5.71 14.98 -6.54
N ARG A 90 6.61 14.22 -5.89
CA ARG A 90 7.99 14.01 -6.32
C ARG A 90 8.17 12.75 -7.18
N ALA A 91 7.22 11.83 -7.13
CA ALA A 91 7.21 10.60 -7.92
C ALA A 91 6.71 10.85 -9.35
N PRO A 92 7.07 9.98 -10.32
CA PRO A 92 6.39 9.93 -11.61
C PRO A 92 4.88 9.76 -11.44
N GLY A 93 4.08 10.50 -12.21
CA GLY A 93 2.62 10.59 -12.02
C GLY A 93 1.88 9.25 -12.15
N ASP A 94 2.44 8.28 -12.88
CA ASP A 94 1.92 6.92 -13.07
C ASP A 94 2.33 5.95 -11.95
N THR A 95 3.17 6.39 -10.99
CA THR A 95 3.55 5.59 -9.83
C THR A 95 2.32 5.32 -8.96
N GLN A 96 2.13 4.07 -8.57
CA GLN A 96 1.02 3.69 -7.69
C GLN A 96 1.24 4.18 -6.26
N LEU A 97 0.16 4.60 -5.59
CA LEU A 97 0.16 5.03 -4.19
C LEU A 97 0.80 4.02 -3.26
N TYR A 98 0.53 2.74 -3.52
CA TYR A 98 1.11 1.63 -2.78
C TYR A 98 2.64 1.62 -2.82
N ILE A 99 3.24 1.87 -3.99
CA ILE A 99 4.70 1.88 -4.16
C ILE A 99 5.31 3.04 -3.36
N VAL A 100 4.69 4.23 -3.45
CA VAL A 100 5.11 5.40 -2.67
C VAL A 100 5.02 5.13 -1.17
N SER A 101 3.87 4.65 -0.72
CA SER A 101 3.61 4.40 0.71
C SER A 101 4.55 3.32 1.26
N ARG A 102 4.79 2.23 0.52
CA ARG A 102 5.76 1.20 0.91
C ARG A 102 7.18 1.75 1.00
N SER A 103 7.60 2.56 0.02
CA SER A 103 8.94 3.18 0.03
C SER A 103 9.14 4.10 1.23
N MET A 104 8.13 4.89 1.60
CA MET A 104 8.18 5.73 2.80
C MET A 104 8.49 4.90 4.04
N ILE A 105 7.79 3.77 4.22
CA ILE A 105 7.99 2.87 5.36
C ILE A 105 9.35 2.18 5.30
N GLU A 106 9.82 1.76 4.13
CA GLU A 106 11.15 1.16 3.98
C GLU A 106 12.27 2.14 4.39
N ASN A 107 12.07 3.44 4.17
CA ASN A 107 13.03 4.51 4.46
C ASN A 107 13.01 5.02 5.91
N THR A 108 12.12 4.52 6.78
CA THR A 108 12.11 4.88 8.22
C THR A 108 12.95 3.92 9.10
N LYS A 109 13.85 3.14 8.50
CA LYS A 109 14.80 2.28 9.23
C LYS A 109 16.00 3.08 9.73
#